data_AF-A0A923J7G0-F1
#
_entry.id   AF-A0A923J7G0-F1
#
_cell.length_a   1.000
_cell.length_b   1.000
_cell.length_c   1.000
_cell.angle_alpha   90.00
_cell.angle_beta   90.00
_cell.angle_gamma   90.00
#
_symmetry.space_group_name_H-M   'P 1'
#
loop_
_entity.id
_entity.type
_entity.pdbx_description
1 polymer ?
#
loop_
_entity_poly.entity_id
_entity_poly.type
_entity_poly.pdbx_seq_one_letter_code
_entity_poly.pdbx_strand_id
1 'polypeptide(L)' 'MRLIGLTGGVFNFVGGTGGITVPLVIGYLAQDYGFGPALVYISVVALIGALSYILLVGDVKRVG' A
#
# COMPACT_ATOMS: atom_id res chain seq x y z
N MET A 1 -5.57 -21.01 -14.42
CA MET A 1 -4.17 -21.05 -13.92
C MET A 1 -3.21 -20.02 -14.54
N ARG A 2 -3.22 -19.74 -15.86
CA ARG A 2 -2.24 -18.81 -16.48
C ARG A 2 -2.19 -17.38 -15.91
N LEU A 3 -3.32 -16.84 -15.46
CA LEU A 3 -3.35 -15.48 -14.86
C LEU A 3 -2.99 -15.46 -13.37
N ILE A 4 -3.14 -16.56 -12.62
CA ILE A 4 -2.89 -16.57 -11.16
C ILE A 4 -1.42 -16.24 -10.85
N GLY A 5 -0.48 -16.78 -11.65
CA GLY A 5 0.95 -16.48 -11.48
C GLY A 5 1.31 -15.04 -11.83
N LEU A 6 0.68 -14.47 -12.87
CA LEU A 6 0.95 -13.10 -13.32
C LEU A 6 0.34 -12.08 -12.37
N THR A 7 -0.91 -12.30 -11.92
CA THR A 7 -1.55 -11.50 -10.88
C THR A 7 -0.78 -11.58 -9.57
N GLY A 8 -0.35 -12.78 -9.14
CA GLY A 8 0.48 -12.96 -7.95
C GLY A 8 1.84 -12.27 -8.04
N GLY A 9 2.48 -12.29 -9.21
CA GLY A 9 3.73 -11.56 -9.46
C GLY A 9 3.56 -10.05 -9.38
N VAL A 10 2.48 -9.50 -9.95
CA VAL A 10 2.16 -8.07 -9.87
C VAL A 10 1.86 -7.63 -8.44
N PHE A 11 1.11 -8.43 -7.67
CA PHE A 11 0.88 -8.15 -6.24
C PHE A 11 2.18 -8.14 -5.43
N ASN A 12 3.10 -9.07 -5.70
CA ASN A 12 4.40 -9.11 -5.05
C ASN A 12 5.26 -7.90 -5.43
N PHE A 13 5.22 -7.49 -6.69
CA PHE A 13 5.94 -6.30 -7.15
C PHE A 13 5.44 -5.03 -6.46
N VAL A 14 4.13 -4.77 -6.49
CA VAL A 14 3.54 -3.58 -5.85
C VAL A 14 3.73 -3.60 -4.34
N GLY A 15 3.49 -4.74 -3.69
CA GLY A 15 3.69 -4.90 -2.24
C GLY A 15 5.16 -4.75 -1.83
N GLY A 16 6.08 -5.35 -2.59
CA GLY A 16 7.52 -5.25 -2.37
C GLY A 16 8.05 -3.82 -2.57
N THR A 17 7.63 -3.14 -3.63
CA THR A 17 7.97 -1.73 -3.84
C THR A 17 7.41 -0.85 -2.73
N GLY A 18 6.14 -1.04 -2.33
CA GLY A 18 5.56 -0.31 -1.20
C GLY A 18 6.34 -0.54 0.10
N GLY A 19 6.74 -1.78 0.38
CA GLY A 19 7.54 -2.15 1.55
C GLY A 19 8.93 -1.51 1.58
N ILE A 20 9.51 -1.15 0.43
CA ILE A 20 10.81 -0.46 0.34
C ILE A 20 10.63 1.07 0.36
N THR A 21 9.66 1.59 -0.40
CA THR A 21 9.45 3.04 -0.55
C THR A 21 8.95 3.68 0.74
N VAL A 22 8.04 3.02 1.47
CA VAL A 22 7.48 3.56 2.73
C VAL A 22 8.55 3.86 3.79
N PRO A 23 9.45 2.91 4.18
CA PRO A 23 10.48 3.19 5.16
C PRO A 23 11.51 4.21 4.66
N LEU A 24 11.78 4.28 3.35
CA LEU A 24 12.64 5.32 2.76
C LEU A 24 12.06 6.72 2.99
N VAL A 25 10.78 6.92 2.63
CA VAL A 25 10.09 8.22 2.81
C VAL A 25 9.99 8.57 4.29
N ILE A 26 9.62 7.61 5.14
CA ILE A 26 9.56 7.81 6.59
C ILE A 26 10.93 8.17 7.16
N GLY A 27 12.00 7.51 6.73
CA GLY A 27 13.36 7.80 7.16
C GLY A 27 13.79 9.22 6.82
N TYR A 28 13.53 9.68 5.60
CA TYR A 28 13.79 11.06 5.19
C TYR A 28 12.96 12.08 6.01
N LEU A 29 11.65 11.84 6.15
CA LEU A 29 10.78 12.74 6.90
C LEU A 29 11.18 12.81 8.39
N ALA A 30 11.53 11.68 8.99
CA ALA A 30 11.94 11.60 10.39
C ALA A 30 13.28 12.30 10.64
N GLN A 31 14.20 12.27 9.67
CA GLN A 31 15.52 12.89 9.80
C GLN A 31 15.44 14.42 9.78
N ASP A 32 14.69 15.00 8.84
CA ASP A 32 14.67 16.45 8.63
C ASP A 32 13.59 17.18 9.45
N TYR A 33 12.46 16.52 9.73
CA TYR A 33 11.27 17.14 10.34
C TYR A 33 10.78 16.43 11.62
N GLY A 34 11.45 15.36 12.04
CA GLY A 34 11.05 14.54 13.18
C GLY A 34 9.91 13.55 12.85
N PHE A 35 9.52 12.74 13.84
CA PHE A 35 8.56 11.64 13.62
C PHE A 35 7.11 12.07 13.33
N GLY A 36 6.75 13.33 13.62
CA GLY A 36 5.38 13.84 13.43
C GLY A 36 4.89 13.71 11.97
N PRO A 37 5.58 14.32 11.00
CA PRO A 37 5.21 14.22 9.58
C PRO A 37 5.23 12.79 9.04
N ALA A 38 6.14 11.94 9.54
CA ALA A 38 6.20 10.53 9.14
C ALA A 38 4.94 9.74 9.58
N LEU A 39 4.43 10.00 10.79
CA LEU A 39 3.18 9.42 11.28
C LEU A 39 1.97 9.89 10.46
N VAL A 40 1.93 11.18 10.11
CA VAL A 40 0.87 11.71 9.24
C VAL A 40 0.90 11.05 7.86
N TYR A 41 2.09 10.91 7.26
CA TYR A 41 2.27 10.24 5.98
C TYR A 41 1.70 8.80 5.99
N ILE A 42 2.11 7.97 6.95
CA ILE A 42 1.66 6.58 6.99
C ILE A 42 0.15 6.47 7.29
N SER A 43 -0.39 7.40 8.09
CA SER A 43 -1.83 7.47 8.38
C SER A 43 -2.64 7.78 7.12
N VAL A 44 -2.19 8.73 6.31
CA VAL A 44 -2.84 9.09 5.03
C VAL A 44 -2.73 7.94 4.03
N VAL A 45 -1.56 7.29 3.92
CA VAL A 45 -1.39 6.13 3.04
C VAL A 45 -2.32 4.98 3.45
N ALA A 46 -2.44 4.71 4.75
CA ALA A 46 -3.36 3.70 5.27
C ALA A 46 -4.83 4.06 4.98
N LEU A 47 -5.20 5.34 5.14
CA LEU A 47 -6.54 5.83 4.82
C LEU A 47 -6.85 5.67 3.32
N ILE A 48 -5.91 6.04 2.44
CA ILE A 48 -6.06 5.86 0.99
C ILE A 48 -6.18 4.37 0.65
N GLY A 49 -5.39 3.50 1.28
CA GLY A 49 -5.50 2.05 1.10
C GLY A 49 -6.88 1.51 1.52
N ALA A 50 -7.38 1.96 2.66
CA ALA A 50 -8.71 1.59 3.16
C ALA A 50 -9.82 2.11 2.22
N LEU A 51 -9.75 3.38 1.82
CA LEU A 51 -10.71 3.98 0.89
C LEU A 51 -10.64 3.32 -0.49
N SER A 52 -9.45 3.01 -0.99
CA SER A 52 -9.27 2.28 -2.24
C SER A 52 -9.94 0.91 -2.16
N TYR A 53 -9.81 0.21 -1.03
CA TYR A 53 -10.49 -1.07 -0.85
C TYR A 53 -12.01 -0.89 -0.82
N ILE A 54 -12.52 0.04 0.01
CA ILE A 54 -13.96 0.27 0.18
C ILE A 54 -14.63 0.75 -1.12
N LEU A 55 -13.99 1.65 -1.87
CA LEU A 55 -14.57 2.26 -3.07
C LEU A 55 -14.38 1.43 -4.34
N LEU A 56 -13.21 0.79 -4.55
CA LEU A 56 -12.95 0.04 -5.79
C LEU A 56 -13.37 -1.43 -5.70
N VAL A 57 -13.29 -2.08 -4.53
CA VAL A 57 -13.54 -3.52 -4.45
C VAL A 57 -15.04 -3.84 -4.56
N GLY A 58 -15.93 -2.89 -4.22
CA GLY A 58 -17.38 -3.04 -4.41
C GLY A 58 -17.93 -4.35 -3.82
N ASP A 59 -18.96 -4.93 -4.43
CA ASP A 59 -19.50 -6.23 -4.01
C ASP A 59 -18.48 -7.35 -4.27
N VAL A 60 -17.98 -7.95 -3.19
CA VAL A 60 -17.19 -9.18 -3.23
C VAL A 60 -18.09 -10.32 -3.71
N LYS A 61 -18.26 -10.44 -5.03
CA LYS A 61 -18.91 -11.60 -5.64
C LYS A 61 -18.04 -12.81 -5.36
N ARG A 62 -18.50 -13.64 -4.43
CA ARG A 62 -17.95 -14.95 -4.12
C ARG A 62 -17.94 -15.74 -5.43
N VAL A 63 -16.74 -15.89 -6.02
CA VAL A 63 -16.54 -16.76 -7.19
C VAL A 63 -16.68 -18.19 -6.68
N GLY A 64 -17.88 -18.73 -6.79
CA GLY A 64 -18.15 -20.16 -6.72
C GLY A 64 -17.73 -20.83 -8.02
#